data_AF-A0A1B6G2T5-F1
#
_entry.id   AF-A0A1B6G2T5-F1
#
_cell.length_a   1.000
_cell.length_b   1.000
_cell.length_c   1.000
_cell.angle_alpha   90.00
_cell.angle_beta   90.00
_cell.angle_gamma   90.00
#
_symmetry.space_group_name_H-M   'P 1'
#
loop_
_entity.id
_entity.type
_entity.pdbx_description
1 polymer ?
#
loop_
_entity_poly.entity_id
_entity_poly.type
_entity_poly.pdbx_seq_one_letter_code
_entity_poly.pdbx_strand_id
1 'polypeptide(L)'
;MILSNPLFEDLAMDVYDEVDRRETEAIWLANPANVEHSSVPFLPVNPDLSTMRNQGRQKLARFSPREFASLVIDILTDAKRRQSPSERLSVKPNQKDTSDDEPLYDSVASDEDYATAEQIAALVAQN
;
A
#
# COMPACT_ATOMS: atom_id res chain seq x y z
N MET A 1 6.12 -11.09 10.90
CA MET A 1 6.64 -12.07 9.90
C MET A 1 7.91 -11.52 9.23
N ILE A 2 8.69 -12.37 8.56
CA ILE A 2 9.75 -11.94 7.63
C ILE A 2 9.33 -12.38 6.23
N LEU A 3 8.47 -11.59 5.59
CA LEU A 3 8.14 -11.72 4.17
C LEU A 3 8.73 -10.55 3.38
N SER A 4 9.05 -10.80 2.10
CA SER A 4 9.28 -9.71 1.15
C SER A 4 8.00 -8.89 0.97
N ASN A 5 8.12 -7.62 0.53
CA ASN A 5 6.94 -6.75 0.36
C ASN A 5 5.88 -7.36 -0.57
N PRO A 6 6.23 -7.91 -1.76
CA PRO A 6 5.21 -8.47 -2.66
C PRO A 6 4.46 -9.65 -2.04
N LEU A 7 5.17 -10.55 -1.35
CA LEU A 7 4.53 -11.69 -0.68
C LEU A 7 3.68 -11.26 0.50
N PHE A 8 4.09 -10.20 1.21
CA PHE A 8 3.31 -9.63 2.28
C PHE A 8 2.02 -8.99 1.76
N GLU A 9 2.10 -8.21 0.68
CA GLU A 9 0.95 -7.60 0.01
C GLU A 9 -0.02 -8.66 -0.50
N ASP A 10 0.50 -9.70 -1.14
CA ASP A 10 -0.28 -10.84 -1.62
C ASP A 10 -1.05 -11.53 -0.49
N LEU A 11 -0.39 -11.80 0.63
CA LEU A 11 -1.02 -12.41 1.79
C LEU A 11 -2.04 -11.46 2.44
N ALA A 12 -1.73 -10.17 2.52
CA ALA A 12 -2.64 -9.18 3.09
C ALA A 12 -3.93 -9.08 2.27
N MET A 13 -3.83 -9.12 0.94
CA MET A 13 -5.00 -9.20 0.05
C MET A 13 -5.79 -10.49 0.27
N ASP A 14 -5.11 -11.64 0.32
CA ASP A 14 -5.78 -12.93 0.52
C ASP A 14 -6.50 -13.01 1.89
N VAL A 15 -5.94 -12.39 2.94
CA VAL A 15 -6.58 -12.29 4.26
C VAL A 15 -7.74 -11.30 4.26
N TYR A 16 -7.61 -10.17 3.55
CA TYR A 16 -8.71 -9.21 3.39
C TYR A 16 -9.93 -9.88 2.71
N ASP A 17 -9.71 -10.57 1.59
CA ASP A 17 -10.75 -11.32 0.88
C ASP A 17 -11.46 -12.32 1.82
N GLU A 18 -10.70 -13.02 2.69
CA GLU A 18 -11.27 -13.99 3.63
C GLU A 18 -12.06 -13.35 4.77
N VAL A 19 -11.67 -12.15 5.23
CA VAL A 19 -12.46 -11.36 6.20
C VAL A 19 -13.82 -11.03 5.59
N ASP A 20 -13.83 -10.43 4.39
CA ASP A 20 -15.04 -10.05 3.66
C ASP A 20 -15.97 -11.27 3.42
N ARG A 21 -15.38 -12.41 3.04
CA ARG A 21 -16.12 -13.66 2.87
C ARG A 21 -16.79 -14.12 4.17
N ARG A 22 -16.08 -14.13 5.29
CA ARG A 22 -16.60 -14.56 6.60
C ARG A 22 -17.69 -13.61 7.11
N GLU A 23 -17.53 -12.30 6.89
CA GLU A 23 -18.54 -11.30 7.25
C GLU A 23 -19.81 -11.45 6.43
N THR A 24 -19.66 -11.63 5.11
CA THR A 24 -20.78 -11.91 4.20
C THR A 24 -21.52 -13.19 4.60
N GLU A 25 -20.78 -14.26 4.93
CA GLU A 25 -21.34 -15.52 5.42
C GLU A 25 -22.08 -15.35 6.75
N ALA A 26 -21.53 -14.58 7.69
CA ALA A 26 -22.18 -14.30 8.97
C ALA A 26 -23.52 -13.56 8.80
N ILE A 27 -23.58 -12.59 7.90
CA ILE A 27 -24.82 -11.86 7.57
C ILE A 27 -25.84 -12.82 6.93
N TRP A 28 -25.39 -13.66 5.99
CA TRP A 28 -26.24 -14.64 5.32
C TRP A 28 -26.87 -15.63 6.32
N LEU A 29 -26.07 -16.17 7.23
CA LEU A 29 -26.50 -17.12 8.25
C LEU A 29 -27.35 -16.49 9.35
N ALA A 30 -27.24 -15.18 9.58
CA ALA A 30 -28.08 -14.48 10.55
C ALA A 30 -29.56 -14.40 10.14
N ASN A 31 -29.88 -14.58 8.86
CA ASN A 31 -31.26 -14.63 8.39
C ASN A 31 -31.81 -16.07 8.40
N PRO A 32 -32.80 -16.40 9.24
CA PRO A 32 -33.36 -17.77 9.33
C PRO A 32 -34.06 -18.25 8.05
N ALA A 33 -34.35 -17.36 7.09
CA ALA A 33 -34.85 -17.74 5.77
C ALA A 33 -33.76 -18.29 4.81
N ASN A 34 -32.48 -18.12 5.13
CA ASN A 34 -31.36 -18.36 4.22
C ASN A 34 -30.60 -19.68 4.51
N VAL A 35 -31.10 -20.51 5.41
CA VAL A 35 -30.44 -21.72 5.94
C VAL A 35 -30.20 -22.81 4.88
N GLU A 36 -30.96 -22.82 3.77
CA GLU A 36 -30.82 -23.84 2.72
C GLU A 36 -29.77 -23.53 1.64
N HIS A 37 -29.22 -22.31 1.62
CA HIS A 37 -28.22 -21.93 0.63
C HIS A 37 -26.81 -22.09 1.20
N SER A 38 -26.20 -23.24 0.91
CA SER A 38 -24.81 -23.53 1.25
C SER A 38 -23.85 -22.62 0.46
N SER A 39 -23.34 -21.56 1.09
CA SER A 39 -22.22 -20.78 0.55
C SER A 39 -20.94 -21.61 0.54
N VAL A 40 -20.05 -21.34 -0.42
CA VAL A 40 -18.73 -21.98 -0.47
C VAL A 40 -17.94 -21.56 0.78
N PRO A 41 -17.50 -22.48 1.65
CA PRO A 41 -16.92 -22.15 2.95
C PRO A 41 -15.46 -21.68 2.84
N PHE A 42 -15.01 -21.29 1.65
CA PHE A 42 -13.66 -20.86 1.32
C PHE A 42 -13.66 -19.94 0.11
N LEU A 43 -12.58 -19.19 -0.08
CA LEU A 43 -12.41 -18.32 -1.24
C LEU A 43 -12.43 -19.12 -2.56
N PRO A 44 -13.19 -18.67 -3.58
CA PRO A 44 -13.21 -19.33 -4.87
C PRO A 44 -11.82 -19.33 -5.52
N VAL A 45 -11.57 -20.32 -6.38
CA VAL A 45 -10.33 -20.41 -7.15
C VAL A 45 -10.28 -19.25 -8.14
N ASN A 46 -9.19 -18.50 -8.10
CA ASN A 46 -8.90 -17.47 -9.09
C ASN A 46 -7.94 -18.04 -10.16
N PRO A 47 -8.34 -18.10 -11.45
CA PRO A 47 -7.52 -18.67 -12.52
C PRO A 47 -6.24 -17.87 -12.80
N ASP A 48 -6.18 -16.60 -12.41
CA ASP A 48 -5.01 -15.74 -12.59
C ASP A 48 -3.93 -16.00 -11.52
N LEU A 49 -4.29 -16.75 -10.45
CA LEU A 49 -3.38 -17.09 -9.36
C LEU A 49 -2.84 -18.51 -9.52
N SER A 50 -1.62 -18.73 -9.03
CA SER A 50 -1.03 -20.08 -9.02
C SER A 50 -1.85 -21.05 -8.17
N THR A 51 -1.75 -22.34 -8.47
CA THR A 51 -2.38 -23.42 -7.67
C THR A 51 -1.97 -23.34 -6.20
N MET A 52 -0.69 -23.06 -5.93
CA MET A 52 -0.18 -22.94 -4.56
C MET A 52 -0.82 -21.75 -3.82
N ARG A 53 -1.01 -20.61 -4.49
CA ARG A 53 -1.66 -19.45 -3.87
C ARG A 53 -3.14 -19.69 -3.62
N ASN A 54 -3.86 -20.27 -4.58
CA ASN A 54 -5.26 -20.68 -4.39
C ASN A 54 -5.42 -21.67 -3.23
N GLN A 55 -4.50 -22.63 -3.10
CA GLN A 55 -4.48 -23.53 -1.94
C GLN A 55 -4.25 -22.77 -0.64
N GLY A 56 -3.35 -21.79 -0.63
CA GLY A 56 -3.13 -20.87 0.50
C GLY A 56 -4.42 -20.15 0.91
N ARG A 57 -5.12 -19.54 -0.06
CA ARG A 57 -6.42 -18.87 0.13
C ARG A 57 -7.46 -19.81 0.73
N GLN A 58 -7.59 -21.04 0.20
CA GLN A 58 -8.53 -22.04 0.74
C GLN A 58 -8.16 -22.52 2.14
N LYS A 59 -6.87 -22.47 2.50
CA LYS A 59 -6.41 -22.83 3.84
C LYS A 59 -6.80 -21.79 4.89
N LEU A 60 -6.95 -20.52 4.53
CA LEU A 60 -7.39 -19.47 5.45
C LEU A 60 -8.76 -19.78 6.07
N ALA A 61 -9.67 -20.39 5.30
CA ALA A 61 -10.97 -20.85 5.78
C ALA A 61 -10.89 -21.96 6.86
N ARG A 62 -9.76 -22.66 6.97
CA ARG A 62 -9.55 -23.72 7.97
C ARG A 62 -9.12 -23.19 9.33
N PHE A 63 -8.73 -21.93 9.43
CA PHE A 63 -8.36 -21.31 10.69
C PHE A 63 -9.61 -21.14 11.54
N SER A 64 -9.53 -21.55 12.81
CA SER A 64 -10.54 -21.18 13.80
C SER A 64 -10.65 -19.66 13.91
N PRO A 65 -11.77 -19.11 14.43
CA PRO A 65 -11.91 -17.67 14.62
C PRO A 65 -10.75 -17.06 15.41
N ARG A 66 -10.23 -17.77 16.42
CA ARG A 66 -9.10 -17.32 17.23
C ARG A 66 -7.79 -17.28 16.45
N GLU A 67 -7.47 -18.35 15.72
CA GLU A 67 -6.25 -18.41 14.91
C GLU A 67 -6.27 -17.36 13.80
N PHE A 68 -7.43 -17.17 13.17
CA PHE A 68 -7.58 -16.18 12.12
C PHE A 68 -7.45 -14.75 12.67
N ALA A 69 -8.04 -14.45 13.82
CA ALA A 69 -7.86 -13.15 14.48
C ALA A 69 -6.37 -12.88 14.82
N SER A 70 -5.64 -13.88 15.32
CA SER A 70 -4.20 -13.75 15.55
C SER A 70 -3.44 -13.42 14.26
N LEU A 71 -3.74 -14.10 13.16
CA LEU A 71 -3.12 -13.82 11.86
C LEU A 71 -3.40 -12.38 11.38
N VAL A 72 -4.64 -11.91 11.50
CA VAL A 72 -5.01 -10.54 11.16
C VAL A 72 -4.22 -9.53 11.99
N ILE A 73 -4.10 -9.76 13.30
CA ILE A 73 -3.30 -8.92 14.20
C ILE A 73 -1.82 -8.90 13.79
N ASP A 74 -1.26 -10.05 13.45
CA ASP A 74 0.13 -10.16 13.01
C ASP A 74 0.38 -9.38 11.71
N ILE A 75 -0.55 -9.47 10.74
CA ILE A 75 -0.48 -8.73 9.47
C ILE A 75 -0.57 -7.23 9.73
N LEU A 76 -1.51 -6.77 10.55
CA LEU A 76 -1.67 -5.34 10.89
C LEU A 76 -0.44 -4.80 11.64
N THR A 77 0.12 -5.60 12.53
CA THR A 77 1.34 -5.24 13.28
C THR A 77 2.55 -5.12 12.34
N ASP A 78 2.71 -6.07 11.40
CA ASP A 78 3.77 -6.04 10.40
C ASP A 78 3.59 -4.88 9.40
N ALA A 79 2.35 -4.61 8.96
CA ALA A 79 2.01 -3.47 8.12
C ALA A 79 2.43 -2.14 8.79
N LYS A 80 2.06 -1.96 10.06
CA LYS A 80 2.43 -0.77 10.83
C LYS A 80 3.94 -0.61 10.95
N ARG A 81 4.66 -1.71 11.21
CA ARG A 81 6.14 -1.70 11.28
C ARG A 81 6.75 -1.26 9.95
N ARG A 82 6.29 -1.80 8.81
CA ARG A 82 6.77 -1.48 7.46
C ARG A 82 6.50 -0.04 7.02
N GLN A 83 5.44 0.57 7.56
CA GLN A 83 5.10 1.98 7.32
C GLN A 83 5.91 2.96 8.18
N SER A 84 6.60 2.49 9.23
CA SER A 84 7.37 3.37 10.10
C SER A 84 8.64 3.89 9.39
N PRO A 85 8.89 5.22 9.35
CA PRO A 85 10.07 5.79 8.70
C PRO A 85 11.40 5.34 9.31
N SER A 86 11.39 4.95 10.59
CA SER A 86 12.61 4.66 11.36
C SER A 86 13.36 3.40 10.93
N GLU A 87 12.71 2.41 10.33
CA GLU A 87 13.41 1.21 9.83
C GLU A 87 13.97 1.39 8.40
N ARG A 88 13.47 2.35 7.62
CA ARG A 88 13.97 2.63 6.25
C ARG A 88 15.28 3.41 6.21
N LEU A 89 15.63 4.10 7.30
CA LEU A 89 16.81 4.98 7.38
C LEU A 89 18.03 4.35 8.08
N SER A 90 17.99 3.05 8.43
CA SER A 90 19.15 2.36 9.00
C SER A 90 20.17 1.93 7.92
N VAL A 91 20.49 2.85 7.00
CA VAL A 91 21.74 2.83 6.24
C VAL A 91 22.63 3.83 6.97
N LYS A 92 23.55 3.35 7.80
CA LYS A 92 24.53 4.21 8.48
C LYS A 92 25.32 4.99 7.43
N PRO A 93 25.25 6.33 7.36
CA PRO A 93 26.27 7.08 6.66
C PRO A 93 27.48 7.14 7.61
N ASN A 94 28.48 6.37 7.28
CA ASN A 94 29.83 6.63 7.75
C ASN A 94 30.31 7.91 7.02
N GLN A 95 31.02 8.77 7.75
CA GLN A 95 31.77 9.96 7.30
C GLN A 95 31.16 11.33 7.60
N LYS A 96 31.95 12.06 8.40
CA LYS A 96 32.04 13.51 8.57
C LYS A 96 31.60 14.28 7.32
N ASP A 97 30.79 15.32 7.50
CA ASP A 97 31.31 16.67 7.28
C ASP A 97 30.44 17.73 7.97
N THR A 98 31.15 18.71 8.50
CA THR A 98 30.62 19.91 9.15
C THR A 98 30.32 20.95 8.08
N SER A 99 29.05 21.23 7.79
CA SER A 99 28.64 22.57 7.34
C SER A 99 27.12 22.71 7.46
N ASP A 100 26.73 23.72 8.19
CA ASP A 100 25.43 24.37 8.17
C ASP A 100 25.23 25.09 6.80
N ASP A 101 23.98 25.48 6.51
CA ASP A 101 23.51 26.33 5.40
C ASP A 101 23.54 25.79 3.94
N GLU A 102 22.40 25.24 3.48
CA GLU A 102 21.67 25.70 2.28
C GLU A 102 20.49 24.74 1.99
N PRO A 103 19.22 25.20 1.91
CA PRO A 103 18.17 24.39 1.32
C PRO A 103 18.39 24.27 -0.19
N LEU A 104 18.31 23.04 -0.72
CA LEU A 104 18.39 22.69 -2.15
C LEU A 104 17.15 23.20 -2.92
N TYR A 105 16.92 24.51 -2.91
CA TYR A 105 15.97 25.18 -3.79
C TYR A 105 16.75 25.76 -4.95
N ASP A 106 16.66 25.09 -6.10
CA ASP A 106 17.05 25.67 -7.38
C ASP A 106 16.11 26.85 -7.64
N SER A 107 16.66 28.05 -7.61
CA SER A 107 15.90 29.28 -7.72
C SER A 107 15.28 29.34 -9.11
N VAL A 108 13.97 29.07 -9.19
CA VAL A 108 13.20 29.20 -10.42
C VAL A 108 13.43 30.59 -11.00
N ALA A 109 13.73 30.66 -12.30
CA ALA A 109 13.93 31.92 -13.00
C ALA A 109 12.73 32.84 -12.76
N SER A 110 12.98 34.04 -12.24
CA SER A 110 11.94 35.03 -12.03
C SER A 110 11.35 35.44 -13.38
N ASP A 111 10.02 35.37 -13.54
CA ASP A 111 9.28 35.76 -14.75
C ASP A 111 9.40 37.28 -15.10
N GLU A 112 10.35 38.02 -14.53
CA GLU A 112 10.53 39.46 -14.71
C GLU A 112 11.45 39.84 -15.89
N ASP A 113 12.04 38.86 -16.60
CA ASP A 113 12.92 39.12 -17.76
C ASP A 113 12.19 39.29 -19.11
N TYR A 114 10.85 39.35 -19.12
CA TYR A 114 10.12 39.67 -20.35
C TYR A 114 10.16 41.18 -20.62
N ALA A 115 10.99 41.60 -21.57
CA ALA A 115 10.97 42.96 -22.09
C ALA A 115 9.54 43.33 -22.53
N THR A 116 9.02 44.42 -21.97
CA THR A 116 7.69 44.91 -22.33
C THR A 116 7.67 45.37 -23.79
N ALA A 117 6.51 45.28 -24.44
CA ALA A 117 6.38 45.63 -25.85
C ALA A 117 6.86 47.06 -26.17
N GLU A 118 6.75 47.99 -25.22
CA GLU A 118 7.27 49.36 -25.34
C GLU A 118 8.81 49.43 -25.36
N GLN A 119 9.48 48.59 -24.56
CA GLN A 119 10.95 48.53 -24.52
C GLN A 119 11.53 47.90 -25.80
N ILE A 120 10.84 46.90 -26.37
CA ILE A 120 11.20 46.31 -27.66
C ILE A 120 11.01 47.32 -28.80
N ALA A 121 9.91 48.08 -28.79
CA ALA A 121 9.65 49.11 -29.81
C ALA A 121 10.69 50.24 -29.78
N ALA A 122 11.16 50.64 -28.59
CA ALA A 122 12.20 51.65 -28.43
C ALA A 122 13.57 51.22 -28.99
N LEU A 123 13.91 49.92 -28.86
CA LEU A 123 15.15 49.35 -29.41
C LEU A 123 15.13 49.26 -30.94
N VAL A 124 13.98 48.94 -31.53
CA VAL A 124 13.83 48.83 -33.00
C VAL A 124 13.86 50.20 -33.68
N ALA A 125 13.44 51.26 -33.00
CA ALA A 125 13.43 52.63 -33.55
C ALA A 125 14.81 53.32 -33.57
N GLN A 126 15.85 52.72 -32.97
CA GLN A 126 17.21 53.28 -32.93
C GLN A 126 18.19 52.66 -33.94
N ASN A 127 17.69 51.88 -34.90
CA ASN A 127 18.46 51.29 -36.00
C ASN A 127 17.89 51.73 -37.36
#